data_AF-A0A7X0HIM2-F1
#
_entry.id   AF-A0A7X0HIM2-F1
#
_cell.length_a   1.000
_cell.length_b   1.000
_cell.length_c   1.000
_cell.angle_alpha   90.00
_cell.angle_beta   90.00
_cell.angle_gamma   90.00
#
_symmetry.space_group_name_H-M   'P 1'
#
loop_
_entity.id
_entity.type
_entity.pdbx_description
1 polymer ?
#
loop_
_entity_poly.entity_id
_entity_poly.type
_entity_poly.pdbx_seq_one_letter_code
_entity_poly.pdbx_strand_id
1 'polypeptide(L)' 'MAKCGARTKTGGRCQRKVVTGTSRCPVHQGAWSAYGVAQRKEKEAQAKKRGIRKKR' A
#
# COMPACT_ATOMS: atom_id res chain seq x y z
N MET A 1 -17.90 8.82 3.61
CA MET A 1 -16.55 8.26 3.29
C MET A 1 -15.66 9.34 2.71
N ALA A 2 -14.51 9.63 3.31
CA ALA A 2 -13.52 10.54 2.72
C ALA A 2 -12.81 9.89 1.51
N LYS A 3 -12.60 10.66 0.45
CA LYS A 3 -11.93 10.24 -0.79
C LYS A 3 -10.53 10.85 -0.82
N CYS A 4 -9.56 10.14 -1.40
CA CYS A 4 -8.16 10.55 -1.41
C CYS A 4 -7.88 11.85 -2.17
N GLY A 5 -8.57 12.10 -3.29
CA GLY A 5 -8.45 13.34 -4.05
C GLY A 5 -7.10 13.60 -4.72
N ALA A 6 -6.08 12.77 -4.49
CA ALA A 6 -4.74 12.94 -5.05
C ALA A 6 -4.75 12.85 -6.58
N ARG A 7 -3.90 13.65 -7.24
CA ARG A 7 -3.74 13.61 -8.70
C ARG A 7 -3.14 12.27 -9.13
N THR A 8 -3.83 11.56 -10.00
CA THR A 8 -3.31 10.37 -10.66
C THR A 8 -2.35 10.77 -11.78
N LYS A 9 -1.47 9.85 -12.18
CA LYS A 9 -0.56 10.07 -13.33
C LYS A 9 -1.29 10.38 -14.64
N THR A 10 -2.55 9.93 -14.73
CA THR A 10 -3.46 10.19 -15.85
C THR A 10 -4.20 11.52 -15.75
N GLY A 11 -3.88 12.38 -14.77
CA GLY A 11 -4.45 13.73 -14.62
C GLY A 11 -5.77 13.80 -13.83
N GLY A 12 -6.41 12.66 -13.53
CA GLY A 12 -7.64 12.59 -12.75
C GLY A 12 -7.44 12.72 -11.23
N ARG A 13 -8.55 12.88 -10.48
CA ARG A 13 -8.52 12.81 -9.01
C ARG A 13 -8.76 11.38 -8.52
N CYS A 14 -8.01 10.95 -7.53
CA CYS A 14 -8.17 9.63 -6.94
C CYS A 14 -9.48 9.51 -6.17
N GLN A 15 -10.37 8.64 -6.65
CA GLN A 15 -11.67 8.37 -6.01
C GLN A 15 -11.62 7.27 -4.94
N ARG A 16 -10.45 6.67 -4.69
CA ARG A 16 -10.29 5.62 -3.68
C ARG A 16 -10.59 6.15 -2.29
N LYS A 17 -11.18 5.28 -1.46
CA LYS A 17 -11.42 5.56 -0.04
C LYS A 17 -10.09 5.85 0.66
N VAL A 18 -10.10 6.84 1.53
CA VAL A 18 -8.96 7.06 2.43
C VAL A 18 -8.87 5.92 3.43
N VAL A 19 -7.67 5.67 3.93
CA VAL A 19 -7.49 4.81 5.10
C VAL A 19 -7.97 5.60 6.32
N THR A 20 -8.63 4.92 7.26
CA THR A 20 -9.05 5.50 8.54
C THR A 20 -7.85 6.11 9.26
N GLY A 21 -7.94 7.39 9.61
CA GLY A 21 -6.83 8.14 10.23
C GLY A 21 -5.84 8.78 9.25
N THR A 22 -6.13 8.81 7.94
CA THR A 22 -5.26 9.50 6.98
C THR A 22 -6.05 10.26 5.91
N SER A 23 -5.45 11.30 5.34
CA SER A 23 -6.05 12.10 4.25
C SER A 23 -5.89 11.48 2.86
N ARG A 24 -5.13 10.38 2.73
CA ARG A 24 -4.78 9.75 1.44
C ARG A 24 -5.14 8.26 1.42
N CYS A 25 -5.44 7.74 0.23
CA CYS A 25 -5.69 6.30 0.01
C CYS A 25 -4.38 5.49 0.08
N PRO A 26 -4.46 4.15 0.22
CA PRO A 26 -3.30 3.26 0.31
C PRO A 26 -2.25 3.44 -0.80
N VAL A 27 -2.68 3.85 -2.00
CA VAL A 27 -1.78 4.02 -3.17
C VAL A 27 -1.06 5.37 -3.16
N HIS A 28 -1.70 6.41 -2.65
CA HIS A 28 -1.14 7.77 -2.61
C HIS A 28 -0.49 8.11 -1.27
N GLN A 29 -0.57 7.18 -0.32
CA GLN A 29 0.09 7.26 0.96
C GLN A 29 1.62 7.14 0.86
N GLY A 30 2.16 6.77 -0.31
CA GLY A 30 3.61 6.64 -0.53
C GLY A 30 4.21 5.46 0.25
N ALA A 31 5.46 5.11 -0.08
CA ALA A 31 6.15 3.97 0.54
C ALA A 31 6.46 4.16 2.05
N TRP A 32 6.18 5.35 2.60
CA TRP A 32 6.37 5.72 4.01
C TRP A 32 5.13 5.52 4.88
N SER A 33 3.94 5.26 4.29
CA SER A 33 2.76 5.08 5.11
C SER A 33 2.64 3.67 5.67
N ALA A 34 1.98 3.55 6.82
CA ALA A 34 1.80 2.32 7.58
C ALA A 34 1.31 1.13 6.71
N TYR A 35 0.42 1.40 5.73
CA TYR A 35 -0.05 0.38 4.79
C TYR A 35 1.05 -0.09 3.80
N GLY A 36 1.85 0.82 3.28
CA GLY A 36 2.97 0.49 2.39
C GLY A 36 4.09 -0.27 3.11
N VAL A 37 4.32 0.05 4.38
CA VAL A 37 5.24 -0.70 5.25
C VAL A 37 4.69 -2.10 5.56
N ALA A 38 3.38 -2.22 5.84
CA ALA A 38 2.73 -3.52 6.05
C ALA A 38 2.81 -4.42 4.80
N GLN A 39 2.55 -3.86 3.61
CA GLN A 39 2.69 -4.57 2.34
C GLN A 39 4.14 -5.00 2.04
N ARG A 40 5.14 -4.18 2.37
CA ARG A 40 6.56 -4.58 2.25
C ARG A 40 6.90 -5.72 3.20
N LYS A 41 6.52 -5.61 4.49
CA LYS A 41 6.73 -6.67 5.47
C LYS A 41 6.06 -7.98 5.07
N GLU A 42 4.84 -7.93 4.53
CA GLU A 42 4.14 -9.12 4.05
C GLU A 42 4.85 -9.78 2.86
N LYS A 43 5.31 -8.98 1.89
CA LYS A 43 6.09 -9.50 0.74
C LYS A 43 7.42 -10.10 1.18
N GLU A 44 8.14 -9.46 2.11
CA GLU A 44 9.38 -9.99 2.69
C GLU A 44 9.13 -11.29 3.46
N ALA A 45 8.07 -11.36 4.26
CA ALA A 45 7.69 -12.58 4.98
C ALA A 45 7.32 -13.71 4.00
N GLN A 46 6.60 -13.41 2.92
CA GLN A 46 6.27 -14.40 1.90
C GLN A 46 7.53 -14.88 1.14
N ALA A 47 8.44 -13.97 0.80
CA ALA A 47 9.72 -14.33 0.16
C ALA A 47 10.57 -15.25 1.05
N LYS A 48 10.66 -14.94 2.36
CA LYS A 48 11.36 -15.78 3.33
C LYS A 48 10.74 -17.17 3.44
N LYS A 49 9.40 -17.26 3.51
CA LYS A 49 8.67 -18.55 3.52
C LYS A 49 8.91 -19.37 2.25
N ARG A 50 8.95 -18.73 1.08
CA ARG A 50 9.27 -19.40 -0.20
C ARG A 50 10.70 -19.93 -0.25
N GLY A 51 11.67 -19.18 0.30
CA GLY A 51 13.06 -19.62 0.40
C GLY A 51 13.23 -20.85 1.31
N ILE A 52 12.52 -20.88 2.43
CA ILE A 52 12.51 -22.06 3.33
C ILE A 52 11.87 -23.27 2.63
N ARG A 53 10.75 -23.07 1.93
CA ARG A 53 10.06 -24.16 1.20
C ARG A 53 10.89 -24.74 0.05
N LYS A 54 11.75 -23.96 -0.60
CA LYS A 54 12.66 -24.44 -1.65
C LYS A 54 13.88 -25.22 -1.12
N LYS A 55 14.22 -25.06 0.17
CA LYS A 55 15.33 -25.77 0.81
C LYS A 55 14.92 -27.11 1.44
N ARG A 56 13.63 -27.46 1.39
CA ARG A 56 13.07 -28.71 1.91
C ARG A 56 12.74 -29.65 0.76
#